data_AF-A0A3D1G0I1-F1
#
_entry.id   AF-A0A3D1G0I1-F1
#
_cell.length_a   1.000
_cell.length_b   1.000
_cell.length_c   1.000
_cell.angle_alpha   90.00
_cell.angle_beta   90.00
_cell.angle_gamma   90.00
#
_symmetry.space_group_name_H-M   'P 1'
#
loop_
_entity.id
_entity.type
_entity.pdbx_description
1 polymer ?
#
loop_
_entity_poly.entity_id
_entity_poly.type
_entity_poly.pdbx_seq_one_letter_code
_entity_poly.pdbx_strand_id
1 'polypeptide(L)'
;MLHGPSGRIIKAKTPNQYKLIEASVDNDLVFAIGPAGTGKTYTAVALAVRALKNREVRRIILTRPAVEAGENLGFLPGDLKEKLDPYMAPLYDALRDMIPKEKLEFYLENRTIEIAPLAFM
;
A
#
# COMPACT_ATOMS: atom_id res chain seq x y z
N MET A 1 -7.87 14.70 3.75
CA MET A 1 -8.21 14.28 2.36
C MET A 1 -6.92 14.17 1.57
N LEU A 2 -6.86 13.33 0.55
CA LEU A 2 -5.69 13.18 -0.33
C LEU A 2 -6.11 13.49 -1.76
N HIS A 3 -5.26 14.20 -2.51
CA HIS A 3 -5.46 14.46 -3.92
C HIS A 3 -4.49 13.59 -4.73
N GLY A 4 -5.05 12.83 -5.68
CA GLY A 4 -4.29 12.07 -6.65
C GLY A 4 -3.73 12.96 -7.77
N PRO A 5 -2.86 12.42 -8.66
CA PRO A 5 -2.19 13.17 -9.72
C PRO A 5 -3.13 13.90 -10.68
N SER A 6 -4.32 13.34 -10.95
CA SER A 6 -5.34 13.93 -11.83
C SER A 6 -6.30 14.89 -11.12
N GLY A 7 -6.00 15.31 -9.88
CA GLY A 7 -6.89 16.12 -9.05
C GLY A 7 -8.04 15.32 -8.42
N ARG A 8 -8.14 14.02 -8.71
CA ARG A 8 -9.13 13.12 -8.12
C ARG A 8 -9.00 13.11 -6.59
N ILE A 9 -10.11 13.37 -5.91
CA ILE A 9 -10.18 13.35 -4.45
C ILE A 9 -10.25 11.90 -3.99
N ILE A 10 -9.31 11.51 -3.14
CA ILE A 10 -9.26 10.24 -2.44
C ILE A 10 -9.76 10.48 -1.01
N LYS A 11 -10.95 9.90 -0.73
CA LYS A 11 -11.63 9.98 0.56
C LYS A 11 -12.35 8.67 0.86
N ALA A 12 -12.58 8.40 2.14
CA ALA A 12 -13.44 7.31 2.57
C ALA A 12 -14.85 7.46 1.98
N LYS A 13 -15.40 6.35 1.50
CA LYS A 13 -16.73 6.27 0.88
C LYS A 13 -17.71 5.46 1.72
N THR A 14 -17.21 4.59 2.60
CA THR A 14 -18.05 3.70 3.41
C THR A 14 -17.80 3.90 4.91
N PRO A 15 -18.78 3.59 5.78
CA PRO A 15 -18.60 3.71 7.23
C PRO A 15 -17.38 2.96 7.77
N ASN A 16 -17.08 1.77 7.23
CA ASN A 16 -15.92 0.99 7.67
C ASN A 16 -14.58 1.63 7.26
N GLN A 17 -14.53 2.36 6.15
CA GLN A 17 -13.34 3.14 5.79
C GLN A 17 -13.15 4.33 6.73
N TYR A 18 -14.24 5.00 7.14
CA TYR A 18 -14.16 6.05 8.17
C TYR A 18 -13.65 5.49 9.50
N LYS A 19 -14.19 4.35 9.95
CA LYS A 19 -13.70 3.67 11.17
C LYS A 19 -12.21 3.34 11.11
N LEU A 20 -11.73 2.87 9.95
CA LEU A 20 -10.29 2.61 9.76
C LEU A 20 -9.45 3.89 9.87
N ILE A 21 -9.94 5.01 9.33
CA ILE A 21 -9.27 6.31 9.44
C ILE A 21 -9.23 6.77 10.90
N GLU A 22 -10.34 6.71 11.62
CA GLU A 22 -10.43 7.10 13.04
C GLU A 22 -9.50 6.23 13.89
N ALA A 23 -9.58 4.90 13.74
CA ALA A 23 -8.71 3.98 14.45
C ALA A 23 -7.21 4.26 14.20
N SER A 24 -6.83 4.67 12.98
CA SER A 24 -5.43 4.99 12.65
C SER A 24 -4.90 6.26 13.31
N VAL A 25 -5.77 7.13 13.82
CA VAL A 25 -5.37 8.35 14.52
C VAL A 25 -5.11 8.05 16.00
N ASP A 26 -5.96 7.21 16.59
CA ASP A 26 -5.96 6.96 18.03
C ASP A 26 -5.10 5.75 18.45
N ASN A 27 -4.58 4.97 17.50
CA ASN A 27 -3.87 3.72 17.78
C ASN A 27 -2.59 3.59 16.95
N ASP A 28 -1.51 3.14 17.58
CA ASP A 28 -0.23 2.84 16.92
C ASP A 28 -0.33 1.61 16.00
N LEU A 29 -1.24 0.68 16.30
CA LEU A 29 -1.45 -0.56 15.54
C LEU A 29 -2.93 -0.79 15.29
N VAL A 30 -3.29 -1.01 14.02
CA VAL A 30 -4.68 -1.25 13.60
C VAL A 30 -4.76 -2.50 12.74
N PHE A 31 -5.64 -3.43 13.14
CA PHE A 31 -5.99 -4.59 12.34
C PHE A 31 -7.27 -4.32 11.54
N ALA A 32 -7.14 -4.25 10.22
CA ALA A 32 -8.28 -4.11 9.32
C ALA A 32 -8.66 -5.47 8.73
N ILE A 33 -9.81 -6.02 9.13
CA ILE A 33 -10.30 -7.33 8.66
C ILE A 33 -11.58 -7.13 7.85
N GLY A 34 -11.74 -7.93 6.79
CA GLY A 34 -12.98 -7.96 6.00
C GLY A 34 -12.79 -8.52 4.59
N PRO A 35 -13.87 -8.71 3.83
CA PRO A 35 -13.84 -9.29 2.49
C PRO A 35 -12.96 -8.51 1.49
N ALA A 36 -12.55 -9.17 0.40
CA ALA A 36 -11.90 -8.50 -0.72
C ALA A 36 -12.77 -7.37 -1.28
N GLY A 37 -12.14 -6.32 -1.84
CA GLY A 37 -12.86 -5.17 -2.42
C GLY A 37 -13.41 -4.14 -1.42
N THR A 38 -13.34 -4.38 -0.11
CA THR A 38 -13.83 -3.41 0.92
C THR A 38 -12.92 -2.19 1.13
N GLY A 39 -11.78 -2.12 0.44
CA GLY A 39 -10.88 -0.96 0.44
C GLY A 39 -9.92 -0.88 1.62
N LYS A 40 -9.72 -1.97 2.37
CA LYS A 40 -8.78 -2.04 3.52
C LYS A 40 -7.37 -1.60 3.13
N THR A 41 -6.78 -2.28 2.14
CA THR A 41 -5.43 -1.99 1.64
C THR A 41 -5.34 -0.60 1.04
N TYR A 42 -6.29 -0.22 0.18
CA TYR A 42 -6.28 1.09 -0.48
C TYR A 42 -6.38 2.24 0.53
N THR A 43 -7.22 2.12 1.54
CA THR A 43 -7.38 3.14 2.59
C THR A 43 -6.12 3.23 3.47
N ALA A 44 -5.52 2.08 3.83
CA ALA A 44 -4.27 2.06 4.59
C ALA A 44 -3.11 2.73 3.81
N VAL A 45 -2.97 2.45 2.51
CA VAL A 45 -1.96 3.12 1.66
C VAL A 45 -2.26 4.62 1.58
N ALA A 46 -3.52 5.03 1.43
CA ALA A 46 -3.88 6.46 1.41
C ALA A 46 -3.52 7.20 2.70
N LEU A 47 -3.70 6.54 3.85
CA LEU A 47 -3.30 7.07 5.16
C LEU A 47 -1.77 7.21 5.26
N ALA A 48 -1.03 6.18 4.86
CA ALA A 48 0.43 6.21 4.86
C ALA A 48 0.99 7.32 3.94
N VAL A 49 0.45 7.45 2.72
CA VAL A 49 0.86 8.51 1.78
C VAL A 49 0.49 9.89 2.32
N ARG A 50 -0.66 10.05 2.97
CA ARG A 50 -1.02 11.31 3.65
C ARG A 50 0.01 11.66 4.72
N ALA A 51 0.34 10.71 5.59
CA ALA A 51 1.33 10.92 6.66
C ALA A 51 2.71 11.31 6.10
N LEU A 52 3.15 10.65 5.01
CA LEU A 52 4.41 11.00 4.34
C LEU A 52 4.36 12.41 3.73
N LYS A 53 3.27 12.78 3.05
CA LYS A 53 3.12 14.13 2.46
C LYS A 53 3.07 15.22 3.53
N ASN A 54 2.47 14.92 4.68
CA ASN A 54 2.40 15.81 5.85
C ASN A 54 3.70 15.83 6.67
N ARG A 55 4.70 15.03 6.30
CA ARG A 55 5.97 14.87 7.04
C ARG A 55 5.80 14.32 8.46
N GLU A 56 4.70 13.63 8.71
CA GLU A 56 4.44 12.90 9.97
C GLU A 56 5.33 11.65 10.06
N VAL A 57 5.64 11.05 8.90
CA VAL A 57 6.58 9.92 8.77
C VAL A 57 7.65 10.21 7.74
N ARG A 58 8.81 9.57 7.89
CA ARG A 58 9.95 9.70 6.96
C ARG A 58 10.00 8.62 5.89
N ARG A 59 9.38 7.46 6.14
CA ARG A 59 9.41 6.29 5.27
C ARG A 59 8.09 5.53 5.36
N ILE A 60 7.68 4.93 4.24
CA ILE A 60 6.58 3.96 4.17
C ILE A 60 7.18 2.61 3.82
N ILE A 61 6.82 1.57 4.56
CA ILE A 61 7.18 0.19 4.24
C ILE A 61 5.87 -0.57 3.98
N LEU A 62 5.73 -1.12 2.78
CA LEU A 62 4.59 -1.94 2.40
C LEU A 62 5.07 -3.37 2.23
N THR A 63 4.49 -4.28 3.02
CA THR A 63 4.81 -5.70 2.93
C THR A 63 3.60 -6.54 2.59
N ARG A 64 3.85 -7.61 1.83
CA ARG A 64 2.89 -8.69 1.61
C ARG A 64 3.61 -10.01 1.87
N PRO A 65 2.98 -10.98 2.55
CA PRO A 65 3.54 -12.31 2.64
C PRO A 65 3.68 -12.90 1.23
N ALA A 66 4.80 -13.56 0.97
CA ALA A 66 5.14 -14.14 -0.33
C ALA A 66 4.28 -15.37 -0.70
N VAL A 67 3.36 -15.78 0.17
CA VAL A 67 2.57 -17.00 0.05
C VAL A 67 1.10 -16.62 0.25
N GLU A 68 0.32 -16.70 -0.82
CA GLU A 68 -1.14 -16.78 -0.71
C GLU A 68 -1.51 -18.20 -0.26
N ALA A 69 -2.55 -18.29 0.58
CA ALA A 69 -2.97 -19.51 1.25
C ALA A 69 -3.09 -20.72 0.29
N GLY A 70 -2.05 -21.56 0.25
CA GLY A 70 -2.10 -22.91 -0.34
C GLY A 70 -1.26 -23.17 -1.59
N GLU A 71 -0.60 -22.18 -2.20
CA GLU A 71 0.22 -22.43 -3.40
C GLU A 71 1.72 -22.41 -3.10
N ASN A 72 2.43 -23.47 -3.52
CA ASN A 72 3.87 -23.45 -3.65
C ASN A 72 4.23 -22.33 -4.65
N LEU A 73 5.29 -21.55 -4.39
CA LEU A 73 5.84 -20.48 -5.25
C LEU A 73 6.24 -20.94 -6.68
N GLY A 74 5.92 -22.17 -7.06
CA GLY A 74 6.51 -22.97 -8.11
C GLY A 74 5.67 -23.18 -9.38
N PHE A 75 4.78 -22.25 -9.76
CA PHE A 75 4.07 -22.36 -11.05
C PHE A 75 4.43 -21.28 -12.08
N LEU A 76 4.87 -20.09 -11.64
CA LEU A 76 5.29 -19.03 -12.57
C LEU A 76 6.71 -19.30 -13.09
N PRO A 77 6.95 -19.30 -14.42
CA PRO A 77 8.30 -19.33 -14.98
C PRO A 77 9.00 -17.98 -14.71
N GLY A 78 10.33 -17.98 -14.60
CA GLY A 78 11.11 -16.77 -14.38
C GLY A 78 11.90 -16.75 -13.06
N ASP A 79 12.63 -15.65 -12.86
CA ASP A 79 13.40 -15.41 -11.64
C ASP A 79 12.48 -15.16 -10.43
N LEU A 80 13.03 -15.21 -9.21
CA LEU A 80 12.25 -15.05 -7.99
C LEU A 80 11.48 -13.72 -7.93
N LYS A 81 12.02 -12.67 -8.56
CA LYS A 81 11.43 -11.33 -8.58
C LYS A 81 10.23 -11.29 -9.53
N GLU A 82 10.36 -11.84 -10.73
CA GLU A 82 9.28 -11.96 -11.72
C GLU A 82 8.08 -12.74 -11.16
N LYS A 83 8.32 -13.69 -10.25
CA LYS A 83 7.24 -14.42 -9.56
C LYS A 83 6.56 -13.59 -8.48
N LEU A 84 7.27 -12.67 -7.84
CA LEU A 84 6.74 -11.86 -6.73
C LEU A 84 6.05 -10.58 -7.23
N ASP A 85 6.48 -10.04 -8.37
CA ASP A 85 5.98 -8.81 -8.96
C ASP A 85 4.42 -8.78 -9.11
N PRO A 86 3.74 -9.85 -9.57
CA PRO A 86 2.28 -9.88 -9.65
C PRO A 86 1.58 -9.65 -8.30
N TYR A 87 2.17 -10.14 -7.21
CA TYR A 87 1.59 -9.99 -5.86
C TYR A 87 1.78 -8.57 -5.30
N MET A 88 2.80 -7.86 -5.77
CA MET A 88 3.11 -6.50 -5.37
C MET A 88 2.33 -5.47 -6.20
N ALA A 89 1.87 -5.83 -7.41
CA ALA A 89 1.17 -4.93 -8.33
C ALA A 89 0.03 -4.10 -7.70
N PRO A 90 -0.86 -4.65 -6.85
CA PRO A 90 -1.92 -3.86 -6.22
C PRO A 90 -1.41 -2.72 -5.31
N LEU A 91 -0.22 -2.88 -4.73
CA LEU A 91 0.41 -1.85 -3.90
C LEU A 91 0.97 -0.73 -4.78
N TYR A 92 1.64 -1.08 -5.88
CA TYR A 92 2.12 -0.11 -6.86
C TYR A 92 0.98 0.71 -7.47
N ASP A 93 -0.13 0.05 -7.83
CA ASP A 93 -1.29 0.73 -8.42
C ASP A 93 -1.94 1.69 -7.44
N ALA A 94 -2.09 1.32 -6.17
CA ALA A 94 -2.58 2.22 -5.13
C ALA A 94 -1.67 3.45 -4.95
N LEU A 95 -0.35 3.29 -5.02
CA LEU A 95 0.58 4.41 -4.92
C LEU A 95 0.52 5.34 -6.14
N ARG A 96 0.38 4.78 -7.35
CA ARG A 96 0.25 5.56 -8.61
C ARG A 96 -1.01 6.40 -8.62
N ASP A 97 -2.10 5.93 -8.01
CA ASP A 97 -3.32 6.71 -7.81
C ASP A 97 -3.11 7.94 -6.91
N MET A 98 -2.07 7.94 -6.07
CA MET A 98 -1.89 8.87 -4.95
C MET A 98 -0.68 9.80 -5.11
N ILE A 99 0.31 9.40 -5.91
CA ILE A 99 1.60 10.08 -6.05
C ILE A 99 1.91 10.23 -7.55
N PRO A 100 2.32 11.43 -8.02
CA PRO A 100 2.75 11.62 -9.40
C PRO A 100 3.89 10.68 -9.76
N LYS A 101 3.92 10.20 -11.00
CA LYS A 101 4.85 9.17 -11.48
C LYS A 101 6.31 9.47 -11.13
N GLU A 102 6.82 10.64 -11.53
CA GLU A 102 8.23 11.02 -11.28
C GLU A 102 8.58 11.03 -9.79
N LYS A 103 7.64 11.47 -8.96
CA LYS A 103 7.82 11.55 -7.51
C LYS A 103 7.76 10.18 -6.85
N LEU A 104 6.92 9.28 -7.36
CA LEU A 104 6.85 7.90 -6.91
C LEU A 104 8.15 7.15 -7.26
N GLU A 105 8.65 7.32 -8.48
CA GLU A 105 9.94 6.76 -8.91
C GLU A 105 11.08 7.23 -8.00
N PHE A 106 11.18 8.54 -7.75
CA PHE A 106 12.15 9.09 -6.80
C PHE A 106 12.03 8.49 -5.39
N TYR A 107 10.81 8.33 -4.88
CA TYR A 107 10.58 7.74 -3.55
C TYR A 107 10.93 6.26 -3.45
N LEU A 108 10.76 5.51 -4.53
CA LEU A 108 11.16 4.10 -4.60
C LEU A 108 12.69 3.98 -4.68
N GLU A 109 13.33 4.77 -5.55
CA GLU A 109 14.79 4.76 -5.73
C GLU A 109 15.56 5.12 -4.45
N ASN A 110 15.09 6.15 -3.73
CA ASN A 110 15.74 6.60 -2.51
C ASN A 110 15.27 5.86 -1.24
N ARG A 111 14.43 4.81 -1.39
CA ARG A 111 13.85 4.03 -0.29
C ARG A 111 13.05 4.86 0.73
N THR A 112 12.42 5.95 0.29
CA THR A 112 11.36 6.64 1.07
C THR A 112 10.10 5.79 1.09
N ILE A 113 9.80 5.10 0.00
CA ILE A 113 8.77 4.07 -0.06
C ILE A 113 9.46 2.77 -0.43
N GLU A 114 9.27 1.75 0.40
CA GLU A 114 9.82 0.43 0.19
C GLU A 114 8.68 -0.58 0.08
N ILE A 115 8.72 -1.41 -0.95
CA ILE A 115 7.76 -2.50 -1.13
C ILE A 115 8.59 -3.78 -1.19
N ALA A 116 8.45 -4.63 -0.18
CA ALA A 116 9.21 -5.86 -0.09
C ALA A 116 8.38 -7.02 0.50
N PRO A 117 8.66 -8.28 0.10
CA PRO A 117 7.98 -9.42 0.69
C PRO A 117 8.42 -9.60 2.14
N LEU A 118 7.51 -10.05 3.00
CA LEU A 118 7.78 -10.18 4.44
C LEU A 118 9.00 -11.09 4.74
N ALA A 119 9.26 -12.08 3.89
CA ALA A 119 10.38 -13.01 4.03
C ALA A 119 11.77 -12.39 3.79
N PHE A 120 11.83 -11.14 3.29
CA PHE A 120 13.08 -10.43 2.99
C PHE A 120 13.26 -9.16 3.85
N MET A 121 12.44 -8.97 4.87
CA MET A 121 12.57 -7.89 5.87
C MET A 121 13.26 -8.37 7.14
#